data_AF-A0A7S1J448-F1
#
_entry.id   AF-A0A7S1J448-F1
#
_cell.length_a   1.000
_cell.length_b   1.000
_cell.length_c   1.000
_cell.angle_alpha   90.00
_cell.angle_beta   90.00
_cell.angle_gamma   90.00
#
_symmetry.space_group_name_H-M   'P 1'
#
loop_
_entity.id
_entity.type
_entity.pdbx_description
1 polymer ?
#
loop_
_entity_poly.entity_id
_entity_poly.type
_entity_poly.pdbx_seq_one_letter_code
_entity_poly.pdbx_strand_id
1 'polypeptide(L)'
;FFGTHTKHTMGCCVSDTTPPVPQNIIPDPNPNGHDTFTIKKCGIFSRDYEVYRGPQASEHTRWLFLNKAGSKWGGQCCIDVENYIRGGTPENLKKGQILWRAEFRDTP
;
A
#
# COMPACT_ATOMS: atom_id res chain seq x y z
N PHE A 1 18.12 33.66 -24.43
CA PHE A 1 18.59 32.42 -23.80
C PHE A 1 18.51 32.57 -22.28
N PHE A 2 17.46 32.07 -21.65
CA PHE A 2 17.43 31.80 -20.21
C PHE A 2 16.67 30.49 -20.04
N GLY A 3 17.41 29.40 -19.93
CA GLY A 3 16.87 28.09 -19.60
C GLY A 3 16.63 28.03 -18.10
N THR A 4 15.38 28.09 -17.68
CA THR A 4 15.01 27.66 -16.33
C THR A 4 15.05 26.14 -16.32
N HIS A 5 16.07 25.60 -15.63
CA HIS A 5 16.10 24.21 -15.23
C HIS A 5 14.91 23.96 -14.31
N THR A 6 13.79 23.52 -14.87
CA THR A 6 12.74 22.84 -14.11
C THR A 6 13.40 21.58 -13.57
N LYS A 7 13.79 21.60 -12.29
CA LYS A 7 14.08 20.36 -11.55
C LYS A 7 12.82 19.52 -11.66
N HIS A 8 12.85 18.51 -12.54
CA HIS A 8 11.94 17.39 -12.46
C HIS A 8 12.26 16.71 -11.14
N THR A 9 11.56 17.08 -10.08
CA THR A 9 11.53 16.30 -8.85
C THR A 9 11.08 14.91 -9.27
N MET A 10 12.02 13.97 -9.17
CA MET A 10 11.84 12.55 -9.47
C MET A 10 10.48 12.12 -8.97
N GLY A 11 9.66 11.61 -9.89
CA GLY A 11 8.29 11.18 -9.63
C GLY A 11 8.24 10.31 -8.38
N CYS A 12 7.81 10.94 -7.28
CA CYS A 12 7.49 10.23 -6.05
C CYS A 12 6.40 9.25 -6.45
N CYS A 13 6.68 7.96 -6.33
CA CYS A 13 5.89 6.87 -6.86
C CYS A 13 4.43 6.99 -6.43
N VAL A 14 3.62 7.63 -7.27
CA VAL A 14 2.18 7.60 -7.15
C VAL A 14 1.82 6.24 -7.69
N SER A 15 1.45 5.33 -6.80
CA SER A 15 0.76 4.11 -7.20
C SER A 15 -0.54 4.55 -7.86
N ASP A 16 -0.55 4.63 -9.20
CA ASP A 16 -1.75 4.90 -10.01
C ASP A 16 -2.86 3.85 -9.79
N THR A 17 -2.55 2.79 -9.04
CA THR A 17 -3.43 1.68 -8.72
C THR A 17 -3.86 1.64 -7.25
N THR A 18 -3.57 2.66 -6.42
CA THR A 18 -4.09 2.68 -5.04
C THR A 18 -5.63 2.65 -5.08
N PRO A 19 -6.26 1.56 -4.63
CA PRO A 19 -7.70 1.39 -4.73
C PRO A 19 -8.41 2.45 -3.88
N PRO A 20 -9.64 2.88 -4.21
CA PRO A 20 -10.38 3.82 -3.38
C PRO A 20 -10.57 3.26 -1.97
N VAL A 21 -10.75 4.16 -0.99
CA VAL A 21 -11.11 3.79 0.39
C VAL A 21 -12.40 2.98 0.33
N PRO A 22 -12.44 1.75 0.88
CA PRO A 22 -13.67 0.97 0.95
C PRO A 22 -14.69 1.72 1.80
N GLN A 23 -15.96 1.63 1.43
CA GLN A 23 -17.06 2.27 2.17
C GLN A 23 -17.18 1.75 3.61
N ASN A 24 -16.79 0.50 3.83
CA ASN A 24 -16.81 -0.15 5.13
C ASN A 24 -15.38 -0.28 5.65
N ILE A 25 -15.06 0.45 6.72
CA ILE A 25 -13.80 0.25 7.44
C ILE A 25 -14.01 -0.89 8.43
N ILE A 26 -13.28 -1.99 8.23
CA ILE A 26 -13.38 -3.19 9.07
C ILE A 26 -12.51 -2.97 10.32
N PRO A 27 -13.04 -3.20 11.53
CA PRO A 27 -12.28 -3.07 12.76
C PRO A 27 -11.21 -4.16 12.88
N ASP A 28 -10.25 -3.92 13.75
CA ASP A 28 -9.17 -4.86 14.03
C ASP A 28 -9.71 -6.25 14.47
N PRO A 29 -8.95 -7.32 14.17
CA PRO A 29 -9.29 -8.67 14.58
C PRO A 29 -9.34 -8.80 16.11
N ASN A 30 -10.13 -9.77 16.58
CA ASN A 30 -10.19 -10.05 18.02
C ASN A 30 -8.83 -10.59 18.48
N PRO A 31 -8.18 -10.01 19.50
CA PRO A 31 -6.87 -10.45 19.96
C PRO A 31 -6.84 -11.91 20.46
N ASN A 32 -8.00 -12.46 20.84
CA ASN A 32 -8.14 -13.84 21.31
C ASN A 32 -8.82 -14.76 20.28
N GLY A 33 -9.06 -14.27 19.06
CA GLY A 33 -9.73 -15.01 17.99
C GLY A 33 -8.76 -15.41 16.87
N HIS A 34 -9.19 -16.37 16.06
CA HIS A 34 -8.54 -16.66 14.79
C HIS A 34 -9.29 -15.94 13.67
N ASP A 35 -8.56 -15.22 12.83
CA ASP A 35 -9.11 -14.61 11.62
C ASP A 35 -8.48 -15.25 10.38
N THR A 36 -9.28 -15.37 9.32
CA THR A 36 -8.81 -15.81 8.01
C THR A 36 -8.60 -14.58 7.13
N PHE A 37 -7.50 -14.55 6.38
CA PHE A 37 -7.21 -13.46 5.46
C PHE A 37 -6.92 -13.98 4.06
N THR A 38 -7.41 -13.24 3.06
CA THR A 38 -7.10 -13.47 1.65
C THR A 38 -6.28 -12.30 1.14
N ILE A 39 -5.13 -12.58 0.52
CA ILE A 39 -4.25 -11.55 -0.05
C ILE A 39 -4.34 -11.63 -1.57
N LYS A 40 -4.62 -10.50 -2.23
CA LYS A 40 -4.65 -10.42 -3.70
C LYS A 40 -3.74 -9.31 -4.20
N LYS A 41 -3.01 -9.60 -5.27
CA LYS A 41 -2.19 -8.62 -5.99
C LYS A 41 -3.10 -7.66 -6.76
N CYS A 42 -2.84 -6.35 -6.69
CA CYS A 42 -3.69 -5.34 -7.33
C CYS A 42 -3.65 -5.36 -8.87
N GLY A 43 -2.70 -6.06 -9.48
CA GLY A 43 -2.59 -6.22 -10.92
C GLY A 43 -1.32 -6.97 -11.32
N ILE A 44 -1.27 -7.43 -12.59
CA ILE A 44 -0.16 -8.26 -13.10
C ILE A 44 1.20 -7.58 -12.91
N PHE A 45 1.26 -6.26 -13.14
CA PHE A 45 2.47 -5.45 -13.00
C PHE A 45 2.55 -4.63 -11.70
N SER A 46 1.52 -4.68 -10.86
CA SER A 46 1.55 -4.00 -9.57
C SER A 46 2.53 -4.69 -8.62
N ARG A 47 3.07 -3.96 -7.65
CA ARG A 47 3.82 -4.56 -6.53
C ARG A 47 2.99 -4.55 -5.25
N ASP A 48 1.80 -3.99 -5.33
CA ASP A 48 0.91 -3.78 -4.22
C ASP A 48 -0.08 -4.93 -4.11
N TYR A 49 -0.54 -5.14 -2.88
CA TYR A 49 -1.50 -6.17 -2.53
C TYR A 49 -2.62 -5.56 -1.68
N GLU A 50 -3.81 -6.11 -1.84
CA GLU A 50 -4.95 -5.88 -0.95
C GLU A 50 -5.14 -7.08 -0.04
N VAL A 51 -5.43 -6.80 1.22
CA VAL A 51 -5.78 -7.80 2.22
C VAL A 51 -7.28 -7.74 2.47
N TYR A 52 -7.90 -8.90 2.42
CA TYR A 52 -9.32 -9.08 2.67
C TYR A 52 -9.51 -9.94 3.92
N ARG A 53 -10.40 -9.54 4.82
CA ARG A 53 -10.78 -10.34 5.99
C ARG A 53 -11.85 -11.36 5.59
N GLY A 54 -11.50 -12.63 5.66
CA GLY A 54 -12.31 -13.77 5.28
C GLY A 54 -11.71 -14.59 4.12
N PRO A 55 -12.36 -15.71 3.78
CA PRO A 55 -11.89 -16.64 2.74
C PRO A 55 -12.15 -16.15 1.31
N GLN A 56 -12.96 -15.10 1.15
CA GLN A 56 -13.33 -14.56 -0.16
C GLN A 56 -13.01 -13.07 -0.21
N ALA A 57 -12.33 -12.65 -1.26
CA ALA A 57 -12.07 -11.23 -1.50
C ALA A 57 -13.27 -10.56 -2.14
N SER A 58 -13.79 -9.53 -1.48
CA SER A 58 -14.87 -8.67 -1.94
C SER A 58 -14.63 -7.23 -1.49
N GLU A 59 -15.30 -6.25 -2.09
CA GLU A 59 -15.14 -4.85 -1.70
C GLU A 59 -15.51 -4.59 -0.23
N HIS A 60 -16.46 -5.35 0.33
CA HIS A 60 -16.89 -5.25 1.72
C HIS A 60 -15.95 -5.93 2.72
N THR A 61 -15.05 -6.79 2.25
CA THR A 61 -14.08 -7.50 3.09
C THR A 61 -12.68 -6.93 3.01
N ARG A 62 -12.46 -5.91 2.15
CA ARG A 62 -11.19 -5.21 2.00
C ARG A 62 -10.80 -4.52 3.32
N TRP A 63 -9.65 -4.90 3.87
CA TRP A 63 -9.23 -4.50 5.21
C TRP A 63 -7.96 -3.65 5.21
N LEU A 64 -6.86 -4.17 4.62
CA LEU A 64 -5.55 -3.49 4.60
C LEU A 64 -4.98 -3.43 3.19
N PHE A 65 -4.04 -2.52 3.00
CA PHE A 65 -3.27 -2.37 1.77
C PHE A 65 -1.78 -2.58 2.06
N LEU A 66 -1.14 -3.48 1.32
CA LEU A 66 0.30 -3.67 1.35
C LEU A 66 0.93 -2.93 0.18
N ASN A 67 1.63 -1.84 0.48
CA ASN A 67 2.38 -1.06 -0.48
C ASN A 67 3.84 -1.53 -0.50
N LYS A 68 4.32 -2.09 -1.61
CA LYS A 68 5.74 -2.47 -1.75
C LYS A 68 6.49 -1.41 -2.56
N ALA A 69 7.39 -0.69 -1.91
CA ALA A 69 8.24 0.32 -2.53
C ALA A 69 9.72 -0.12 -2.58
N GLY A 70 10.53 0.64 -3.31
CA GLY A 70 11.97 0.37 -3.53
C GLY A 70 12.26 -0.28 -4.89
N SER A 71 13.45 -0.88 -5.02
CA SER A 71 13.96 -1.32 -6.33
C SER A 71 13.19 -2.51 -6.93
N LYS A 72 12.93 -2.47 -8.24
CA LYS A 72 12.37 -3.60 -9.02
C LYS A 72 13.44 -4.64 -9.39
N TRP A 73 14.71 -4.27 -9.34
CA TRP A 73 15.85 -5.04 -9.85
C TRP A 73 16.78 -5.52 -8.73
N GLY A 74 16.27 -5.55 -7.50
CA GLY A 74 17.03 -5.83 -6.28
C GLY A 74 17.64 -4.58 -5.64
N GLY A 75 17.95 -4.68 -4.34
CA GLY A 75 18.42 -3.59 -3.49
C GLY A 75 17.46 -3.30 -2.32
N GLN A 76 17.54 -2.10 -1.75
CA GLN A 76 16.69 -1.71 -0.63
C GLN A 76 15.22 -1.63 -1.07
N CYS A 77 14.36 -2.34 -0.35
CA CYS A 77 12.92 -2.37 -0.51
C CYS A 77 12.24 -2.13 0.85
N CYS A 78 10.97 -1.72 0.80
CA CYS A 78 10.12 -1.73 1.96
C CYS A 78 8.71 -2.23 1.62
N ILE A 79 8.04 -2.78 2.63
CA ILE A 79 6.61 -3.09 2.61
C ILE A 79 5.97 -2.29 3.73
N ASP A 80 5.01 -1.44 3.35
CA ASP A 80 4.13 -0.73 4.27
C ASP A 80 2.79 -1.46 4.31
N VAL A 81 2.35 -1.83 5.51
CA VAL A 81 0.97 -2.26 5.75
C VAL A 81 0.20 -1.02 6.19
N GLU A 82 -0.78 -0.62 5.39
CA GLU A 82 -1.57 0.58 5.58
C GLU A 82 -3.05 0.23 5.78
N ASN A 83 -3.73 0.97 6.65
CA ASN A 83 -5.20 0.99 6.66
C ASN A 83 -5.73 1.91 5.55
N TYR A 84 -7.05 2.04 5.42
CA TYR A 84 -7.65 2.93 4.42
C TYR A 84 -8.03 4.32 4.99
N ILE A 85 -7.56 4.67 6.19
CA ILE A 85 -7.79 5.98 6.79
C ILE A 85 -6.84 6.99 6.14
N ARG A 86 -7.35 7.71 5.12
CA ARG A 86 -6.58 8.69 4.34
C ARG A 86 -6.54 10.07 4.98
N GLY A 87 -5.54 10.87 4.58
CA GLY A 87 -5.45 12.30 4.93
C GLY A 87 -4.56 12.63 6.13
N GLY A 88 -3.76 11.66 6.61
CA GLY A 88 -2.88 11.84 7.77
C GLY A 88 -1.49 12.44 7.49
N THR A 89 -1.04 12.46 6.23
CA THR A 89 0.29 12.95 5.86
C THR A 89 0.19 14.03 4.77
N PRO A 90 0.70 15.27 5.01
CA PRO A 90 0.65 16.38 4.04
C PRO A 90 1.29 16.04 2.70
N GLU A 91 2.25 15.11 2.72
CA GLU A 91 3.05 14.67 1.59
C GLU A 91 2.41 13.56 0.74
N ASN A 92 1.36 12.90 1.23
CA ASN A 92 0.62 11.93 0.43
C ASN A 92 -0.84 11.73 0.90
N LEU A 93 -1.77 12.40 0.24
CA LEU A 93 -3.21 12.34 0.54
C LEU A 93 -3.87 11.00 0.17
N LYS A 94 -3.21 10.16 -0.64
CA LYS A 94 -3.72 8.85 -1.08
C LYS A 94 -3.29 7.70 -0.16
N LYS A 95 -2.23 7.89 0.63
CA LYS A 95 -1.76 6.91 1.61
C LYS A 95 -2.68 6.87 2.83
N GLY A 96 -2.81 5.67 3.37
CA GLY A 96 -3.44 5.45 4.66
C GLY A 96 -2.46 5.70 5.80
N GLN A 97 -2.91 5.43 7.02
CA GLN A 97 -1.99 5.31 8.15
C GLN A 97 -1.18 4.03 8.02
N ILE A 98 0.15 4.14 8.11
CA ILE A 98 1.05 2.99 8.16
C ILE A 98 0.91 2.34 9.54
N LEU A 99 0.42 1.11 9.58
CA LEU A 99 0.30 0.30 10.80
C LEU A 99 1.61 -0.44 11.09
N TRP A 100 2.31 -0.86 10.04
CA TRP A 100 3.57 -1.56 10.14
C TRP A 100 4.43 -1.32 8.91
N ARG A 101 5.75 -1.27 9.09
CA ARG A 101 6.74 -1.14 8.03
C ARG A 101 7.84 -2.17 8.23
N ALA A 102 8.17 -2.90 7.18
CA ALA A 102 9.42 -3.62 7.08
C ALA A 102 10.30 -3.03 5.99
N GLU A 103 11.58 -2.90 6.32
CA GLU A 103 12.64 -2.62 5.37
C GLU A 103 13.47 -3.89 5.19
N PHE A 104 13.80 -4.20 3.95
CA PHE A 104 14.58 -5.37 3.63
C PHE A 104 15.40 -5.11 2.38
N ARG A 105 16.49 -5.86 2.24
CA ARG A 105 17.26 -5.87 1.01
C ARG A 105 16.79 -7.06 0.17
N ASP A 106 16.18 -6.76 -0.97
CA ASP A 106 15.73 -7.75 -1.95
C ASP A 106 16.95 -8.07 -2.83
N THR A 107 17.67 -9.15 -2.56
CA THR A 107 18.80 -9.63 -3.39
C THR A 107 18.45 -11.01 -3.95
N PRO A 108 18.70 -11.26 -5.25
CA PRO A 108 18.60 -12.60 -5.83
C PRO A 108 19.46 -13.63 -5.10
#